data_AF-A0A672K9J5-F1
#
_entry.id   AF-A0A672K9J5-F1
#
_cell.length_a   1.000
_cell.length_b   1.000
_cell.length_c   1.000
_cell.angle_alpha   90.00
_cell.angle_beta   90.00
_cell.angle_gamma   90.00
#
_symmetry.space_group_name_H-M   'P 1'
#
loop_
_entity.id
_entity.type
_entity.pdbx_description
1 polymer ?
#
loop_
_entity_poly.entity_id
_entity_poly.type
_entity_poly.pdbx_seq_one_letter_code
_entity_poly.pdbx_strand_id
1 'polypeptide(L)' 'YAAQLISNMRMHVCVGMVCLGGMMYHPCTSACGRTCQSISSGEVCDGDCAEGCSCTEGTFYDHLSLNSKCIISQSCNF' A
#
# COMPACT_ATOMS: atom_id res chain seq x y z
N TYR A 1 -10.85 44.60 13.45
CA TYR A 1 -10.39 43.29 13.94
C TYR A 1 -10.25 42.40 12.71
N ALA A 2 -9.01 42.06 12.39
CA ALA A 2 -8.64 41.49 11.09
C ALA A 2 -9.24 40.09 10.87
N ALA A 3 -9.57 39.83 9.60
CA ALA A 3 -10.16 38.60 9.10
C ALA A 3 -9.20 37.41 9.23
N GLN A 4 -9.74 36.23 9.48
CA GLN A 4 -9.19 35.01 8.87
C GLN A 4 -10.30 33.97 8.70
N LEU A 5 -10.80 33.85 7.47
CA LEU A 5 -11.60 32.72 7.02
C LEU A 5 -10.67 31.51 6.99
N ILE A 6 -10.72 30.70 8.03
CA ILE A 6 -10.07 29.39 8.02
C ILE A 6 -10.90 28.54 7.05
N SER A 7 -10.53 28.57 5.77
CA SER A 7 -10.95 27.57 4.80
C SER A 7 -10.57 26.22 5.41
N ASN A 8 -11.56 25.51 5.94
CA ASN A 8 -11.40 24.19 6.54
C ASN A 8 -11.14 23.17 5.42
N MET A 9 -10.02 23.35 4.72
CA MET A 9 -9.37 22.29 3.99
C MET A 9 -8.96 21.31 5.09
N ARG A 10 -9.76 20.26 5.30
CA ARG A 10 -9.39 19.16 6.18
C ARG A 10 -8.02 18.67 5.72
N MET A 11 -6.98 19.12 6.41
CA MET A 11 -5.64 18.59 6.27
C MET A 11 -5.78 17.10 6.57
N HIS A 12 -5.60 16.27 5.54
CA HIS A 12 -5.54 14.83 5.68
C HIS A 12 -4.26 14.55 6.46
N VAL A 13 -4.33 14.69 7.79
CA VAL A 13 -3.21 14.42 8.68
C VAL A 13 -3.02 12.91 8.68
N CYS A 14 -2.10 12.41 7.86
CA CYS A 14 -1.66 11.02 7.93
C CYS A 14 -0.82 10.87 9.21
N VAL A 15 -1.49 10.65 10.34
CA VAL A 15 -0.86 10.40 11.65
C VAL A 15 -0.16 9.06 11.59
N GLY A 16 1.07 9.06 11.09
CA GLY A 16 1.91 7.87 10.94
C GLY A 16 1.33 6.88 9.92
N MET A 17 2.13 6.48 8.95
CA MET A 17 1.74 5.36 8.10
C MET A 17 1.75 4.08 8.97
N VAL A 18 0.58 3.63 9.42
CA VAL A 18 0.45 2.35 10.13
C VAL A 18 0.20 1.26 9.10
N CYS A 19 1.18 0.38 8.93
CA CYS A 19 1.02 -0.76 8.04
C CYS A 19 0.13 -1.84 8.69
N LEU A 20 -1.00 -2.15 8.06
CA LEU A 20 -1.98 -3.15 8.50
C LEU A 20 -1.85 -4.44 7.69
N GLY A 21 -2.14 -5.61 8.28
CA GLY A 21 -2.14 -6.88 7.52
C GLY A 21 -0.75 -7.50 7.32
N GLY A 22 0.19 -7.21 8.22
CA GLY A 22 1.54 -7.81 8.21
C GLY A 22 2.52 -7.16 7.25
N MET A 23 2.17 -6.01 6.66
CA MET A 23 3.09 -5.22 5.86
C MET A 23 4.06 -4.44 6.76
N MET A 24 5.24 -4.17 6.20
CA MET A 24 6.32 -3.45 6.83
C MET A 24 6.50 -2.10 6.15
N TYR A 25 6.99 -1.10 6.88
CA TYR A 25 7.35 0.18 6.26
C TYR A 25 8.65 0.00 5.47
N HIS A 26 8.63 0.47 4.22
CA HIS A 26 9.78 0.49 3.33
C HIS A 26 9.99 1.92 2.80
N PRO A 27 11.22 2.44 2.81
CA PRO A 27 11.53 3.78 2.30
C PRO A 27 11.42 3.88 0.76
N CYS A 28 11.40 2.74 0.06
CA CYS A 28 11.25 2.65 -1.39
C CYS A 28 10.50 1.35 -1.70
N THR A 29 9.19 1.45 -1.90
CA THR A 29 8.33 0.37 -2.36
C THR A 29 7.39 0.86 -3.44
N SER A 30 7.19 0.05 -4.47
CA SER A 30 6.13 0.30 -5.45
C SER A 30 4.82 -0.29 -4.92
N ALA A 31 3.70 0.43 -5.07
CA ALA A 31 2.38 -0.11 -4.79
C ALA A 31 1.90 -1.10 -5.88
N CYS A 32 2.46 -0.95 -7.08
CA CYS A 32 2.24 -1.83 -8.22
C CYS A 32 2.98 -3.17 -8.05
N GLY A 33 2.41 -4.27 -8.55
CA GLY A 33 3.09 -5.57 -8.61
C GLY A 33 3.24 -6.26 -7.25
N ARG A 34 2.78 -5.62 -6.16
CA ARG A 34 2.85 -6.14 -4.79
C ARG A 34 1.56 -6.82 -4.35
N THR A 35 0.60 -7.03 -5.25
CA THR A 35 -0.68 -7.68 -4.95
C THR A 35 -0.86 -8.96 -5.75
N CYS A 36 -1.64 -9.92 -5.24
CA CYS A 36 -1.97 -11.15 -5.98
C CYS A 36 -2.64 -10.85 -7.34
N GLN A 37 -3.45 -9.78 -7.39
CA GLN A 37 -4.10 -9.35 -8.62
C GLN A 37 -3.08 -8.85 -9.65
N SER A 38 -2.13 -8.02 -9.24
CA SER A 38 -1.06 -7.50 -10.13
C SER A 38 -0.19 -8.60 -10.71
N ILE A 39 0.07 -9.68 -9.97
CA ILE A 39 0.77 -10.86 -10.51
C ILE A 39 -0.09 -11.55 -11.57
N SER A 40 -1.37 -11.78 -11.27
CA SER A 40 -2.30 -12.46 -12.19
C SER A 40 -2.46 -11.70 -13.50
N SER A 41 -2.57 -10.37 -13.41
CA SER A 41 -2.69 -9.48 -14.55
C SER A 41 -1.37 -9.21 -15.27
N GLY A 42 -0.22 -9.58 -14.68
CA GLY A 42 1.10 -9.26 -15.21
C GLY A 42 1.32 -7.76 -15.34
N GLU A 43 0.87 -6.97 -14.34
CA GLU A 43 1.05 -5.53 -14.35
C GLU A 43 2.54 -5.16 -14.46
N VAL A 44 2.85 -4.35 -15.48
CA VAL A 44 4.20 -3.82 -15.68
C VAL A 44 4.31 -2.57 -14.83
N CYS A 45 5.10 -2.67 -13.77
CA CYS A 45 5.39 -1.53 -12.90
C CYS A 45 6.57 -0.75 -13.46
N ASP A 46 6.40 0.57 -13.54
CA ASP A 46 7.52 1.48 -13.74
C ASP A 46 8.38 1.49 -12.46
N GLY A 47 9.68 1.76 -12.59
CA GLY A 47 10.63 1.75 -11.48
C GLY A 47 10.40 2.84 -10.42
N ASP A 48 9.29 3.57 -10.50
CA ASP A 48 8.85 4.54 -9.52
C ASP A 48 8.53 3.84 -8.19
N CYS A 49 9.38 4.07 -7.20
CA CYS A 49 9.16 3.61 -5.84
C CYS A 49 8.87 4.82 -4.95
N ALA A 50 7.95 4.63 -4.01
CA ALA A 50 7.62 5.64 -3.02
C ALA A 50 7.82 5.06 -1.62
N GLU A 51 8.02 5.94 -0.65
CA GLU A 51 7.94 5.55 0.76
C GLU A 51 6.53 5.02 1.06
N GLY A 52 6.45 3.82 1.61
CA GLY A 52 5.18 3.12 1.69
C GLY A 52 5.21 1.85 2.54
N CYS A 53 4.04 1.23 2.68
CA CYS A 53 3.91 -0.09 3.28
C CYS A 53 4.00 -1.14 2.18
N SER A 54 4.80 -2.18 2.42
CA SER A 54 4.89 -3.32 1.51
C SER A 54 4.98 -4.62 2.27
N CYS A 55 4.54 -5.68 1.60
CA CYS A 55 4.84 -7.04 2.04
C CYS A 55 6.33 -7.32 1.88
N THR A 56 6.87 -8.19 2.73
CA THR A 56 8.25 -8.66 2.63
C THR A 56 8.50 -9.31 1.28
N GLU A 57 9.76 -9.28 0.83
CA GLU A 57 10.14 -9.86 -0.46
C GLU A 57 9.72 -11.33 -0.56
N GLY A 58 9.08 -11.70 -1.67
CA GLY A 58 8.50 -13.03 -1.88
C GLY A 58 7.06 -13.19 -1.38
N THR A 59 6.47 -12.16 -0.76
CA THR A 59 5.06 -12.11 -0.38
C THR A 59 4.31 -10.99 -1.09
N PHE A 60 3.02 -11.20 -1.30
CA PHE A 60 2.12 -10.37 -2.05
C PHE A 60 0.88 -10.11 -1.21
N TYR A 61 0.36 -8.91 -1.33
CA TYR A 61 -0.81 -8.46 -0.62
C TYR A 61 -2.05 -9.06 -1.27
N ASP A 62 -2.81 -9.82 -0.49
CA ASP A 62 -4.07 -10.42 -0.94
C ASP A 62 -5.24 -9.60 -0.44
N HIS A 63 -5.80 -8.77 -1.33
CA HIS A 63 -7.00 -7.99 -1.06
C HIS A 63 -8.27 -8.85 -0.96
N LEU A 64 -8.25 -10.08 -1.49
CA LEU A 64 -9.40 -10.98 -1.50
C LEU A 64 -9.52 -11.76 -0.18
N SER A 65 -8.43 -11.88 0.60
CA SER A 65 -8.47 -12.46 1.93
C SER A 65 -9.32 -11.63 2.88
N LEU A 66 -10.12 -12.32 3.69
CA LEU A 66 -10.92 -11.77 4.79
C LEU A 66 -10.13 -10.90 5.80
N ASN A 67 -8.80 -10.98 5.80
CA ASN A 67 -7.93 -10.23 6.71
C ASN A 67 -6.91 -9.34 5.99
N SER A 68 -7.00 -9.23 4.66
CA SER A 68 -6.14 -8.40 3.80
C SER A 68 -4.67 -8.47 4.20
N LYS A 69 -4.05 -9.64 3.95
CA LYS A 69 -2.75 -10.03 4.53
C LYS A 69 -1.71 -10.33 3.46
N CYS A 70 -0.44 -10.22 3.83
CA CYS A 70 0.68 -10.66 2.99
C CYS A 70 0.76 -12.19 2.94
N ILE A 71 0.71 -12.78 1.74
CA ILE A 71 0.82 -14.22 1.48
C ILE A 71 1.85 -14.49 0.38
N ILE A 72 2.41 -15.70 0.30
CA ILE A 72 3.32 -16.06 -0.79
C ILE A 72 2.58 -16.18 -2.13
N SER A 73 3.27 -15.97 -3.26
CA SER A 73 2.69 -16.07 -4.61
C SER A 73 1.97 -17.40 -4.86
N GLN A 74 2.48 -18.50 -4.32
CA GLN A 74 1.88 -19.84 -4.43
C GLN A 74 0.55 -19.98 -3.67
N SER A 75 0.29 -19.10 -2.71
CA SER A 75 -0.95 -19.06 -1.93
C SER A 75 -1.96 -18.07 -2.49
N CYS A 76 -1.59 -17.28 -3.51
CA CYS A 76 -2.57 -16.48 -4.24
C CYS A 76 -3.56 -17.42 -4.93
N ASN A 77 -4.84 -17.13 -4.76
CA ASN A 77 -5.88 -17.81 -5.52
C ASN A 77 -6.05 -17.05 -6.85
N PHE A 78 -5.54 -17.64 -7.93
CA PHE A 78 -5.61 -17.10 -9.29
C PHE A 78 -6.86 -17.60 -10.02
#